data_AF-D3ATR9-F1
#
_entry.id   AF-D3ATR9-F1
#
_cell.length_a   1.000
_cell.length_b   1.000
_cell.length_c   1.000
_cell.angle_alpha   90.00
_cell.angle_beta   90.00
_cell.angle_gamma   90.00
#
_symmetry.space_group_name_H-M   'P 1'
#
loop_
_entity.id
_entity.type
_entity.pdbx_description
1 polymer ?
#
loop_
_entity_poly.entity_id
_entity_poly.type
_entity_poly.pdbx_seq_one_letter_code
_entity_poly.pdbx_strand_id
1 'polypeptide(L)'
;MELLYSQMDESTAVLCSLSIILFAGFIVTRITKRLRLPNVSGYIIAGVLIGPCCLKMVPSDILGHMGFMSDIALAFIAFGVGKFFKKEIIKEAGIKIIVITIFEALAAGILVTISMRMIFGMSWNFALILGAIATATAPASTMMTIHQYHARGDFVNVLLQVVALDDVVCLLTFSAVVAVVNARTSGHISFTDVMVPIFWNLMALALGFLCGIVLSKLLTPARSK
;
A
#
# COMPACT_ATOMS: atom_id res chain seq x y z
N MET A 1 -15.13 -23.41 14.71
CA MET A 1 -14.50 -23.22 13.39
C MET A 1 -13.18 -23.97 13.29
N GLU A 2 -12.30 -23.90 14.28
CA GLU A 2 -11.02 -24.65 14.32
C GLU A 2 -11.21 -26.17 14.13
N LEU A 3 -12.18 -26.80 14.81
CA LEU A 3 -12.53 -28.22 14.60
C LEU A 3 -13.03 -28.55 13.18
N LEU A 4 -13.57 -27.56 12.47
CA LEU A 4 -14.03 -27.74 11.10
C LEU A 4 -12.85 -27.61 10.12
N TYR A 5 -11.95 -26.65 10.36
CA TYR A 5 -10.71 -26.51 9.59
C TYR A 5 -9.76 -27.69 9.79
N SER A 6 -9.69 -28.28 10.99
CA SER A 6 -8.81 -29.42 11.26
C SER A 6 -9.21 -30.71 10.51
N GLN A 7 -10.43 -30.77 9.97
CA GLN A 7 -10.91 -31.87 9.15
C GLN A 7 -10.83 -31.58 7.65
N MET A 8 -10.40 -30.38 7.27
CA MET A 8 -10.33 -29.93 5.89
C MET A 8 -8.89 -30.00 5.39
N ASP A 9 -8.75 -30.33 4.11
CA ASP A 9 -7.49 -30.17 3.41
C ASP A 9 -7.12 -28.67 3.31
N GLU A 10 -5.83 -28.38 3.29
CA GLU A 10 -5.29 -27.01 3.39
C GLU A 10 -5.88 -26.08 2.31
N SER A 11 -5.92 -26.56 1.06
CA SER A 11 -6.48 -25.82 -0.07
C SER A 11 -7.94 -25.43 0.17
N THR A 12 -8.72 -26.34 0.76
CA THR A 12 -10.14 -26.09 1.05
C THR A 12 -10.30 -25.08 2.18
N ALA A 13 -9.46 -25.18 3.22
CA ALA A 13 -9.44 -24.24 4.33
C ALA A 13 -9.11 -22.80 3.87
N VAL A 14 -8.14 -22.65 2.96
CA VAL A 14 -7.77 -21.36 2.37
C VAL A 14 -8.93 -20.79 1.54
N LEU A 15 -9.54 -21.58 0.66
CA LEU A 15 -10.67 -21.14 -0.18
C LEU A 15 -11.89 -20.73 0.66
N CYS A 16 -12.22 -21.50 1.69
CA CYS A 16 -13.29 -21.14 2.62
C CYS A 16 -13.00 -19.86 3.38
N SER A 17 -11.76 -19.70 3.85
CA SER A 17 -11.35 -18.47 4.56
C SER A 17 -11.39 -17.24 3.64
N LEU A 18 -10.92 -17.36 2.39
CA LEU A 18 -11.05 -16.30 1.38
C LEU A 18 -12.51 -15.94 1.12
N SER A 19 -13.39 -16.94 1.03
CA SER A 19 -14.82 -16.73 0.85
C SER A 19 -15.42 -15.93 2.02
N ILE A 20 -15.05 -16.27 3.26
CA ILE A 20 -15.46 -15.55 4.46
C ILE A 20 -14.94 -14.11 4.43
N ILE A 21 -13.66 -13.89 4.10
CA ILE A 21 -13.04 -12.56 4.02
C ILE A 21 -13.77 -11.67 3.00
N LEU A 22 -13.98 -12.17 1.78
CA LEU A 22 -14.66 -11.43 0.72
C LEU A 22 -16.12 -11.12 1.08
N PHE A 23 -16.83 -12.10 1.63
CA PHE A 23 -18.24 -11.96 2.00
C PHE A 23 -18.43 -11.00 3.19
N ALA A 24 -17.60 -11.14 4.23
CA ALA A 24 -17.62 -10.25 5.39
C ALA A 24 -17.26 -8.81 4.99
N GLY A 25 -16.21 -8.63 4.19
CA GLY A 25 -15.85 -7.32 3.63
C GLY A 25 -17.02 -6.70 2.86
N PHE A 26 -17.68 -7.47 2.00
CA PHE A 26 -18.86 -7.00 1.27
C PHE A 26 -20.01 -6.55 2.18
N ILE A 27 -20.39 -7.38 3.17
CA ILE A 27 -21.50 -7.07 4.08
C ILE A 27 -21.19 -5.85 4.94
N VAL A 28 -20.03 -5.84 5.60
CA VAL A 28 -19.67 -4.77 6.53
C VAL A 28 -19.55 -3.45 5.78
N THR A 29 -18.98 -3.44 4.58
CA THR A 29 -18.91 -2.21 3.76
C THR A 29 -20.30 -1.70 3.35
N ARG A 30 -21.31 -2.56 3.16
CA ARG A 30 -22.69 -2.10 2.92
C ARG A 30 -23.29 -1.42 4.15
N ILE A 31 -22.97 -1.92 5.34
CA ILE A 31 -23.41 -1.33 6.61
C ILE A 31 -22.70 0.00 6.84
N THR A 32 -21.38 0.04 6.74
CA THR A 32 -20.59 1.26 6.99
C THR A 32 -20.88 2.38 5.99
N LYS A 33 -21.25 2.04 4.75
CA LYS A 33 -21.74 3.04 3.78
C LYS A 33 -22.99 3.78 4.27
N ARG A 34 -23.91 3.11 4.98
CA ARG A 34 -25.09 3.78 5.57
C ARG A 34 -24.69 4.77 6.66
N LEU A 35 -23.57 4.52 7.33
CA LEU A 35 -22.96 5.40 8.32
C LEU A 35 -22.07 6.48 7.70
N ARG A 36 -22.03 6.61 6.37
CA ARG A 36 -21.19 7.55 5.61
C ARG A 36 -19.68 7.37 5.85
N LEU A 37 -19.25 6.15 6.20
CA LEU A 37 -17.83 5.83 6.35
C LEU A 37 -17.22 5.37 5.01
N PRO A 38 -15.92 5.62 4.78
CA PRO A 38 -15.18 5.05 3.66
C PRO A 38 -15.18 3.52 3.66
N ASN A 39 -15.03 2.91 2.47
CA ASN A 39 -15.03 1.45 2.33
C ASN A 39 -13.90 0.78 3.14
N VAL A 40 -12.72 1.43 3.20
CA VAL A 40 -11.53 0.92 3.90
C VAL A 40 -11.82 0.70 5.38
N SER A 41 -12.54 1.63 6.02
CA SER A 41 -12.97 1.48 7.41
C SER A 41 -13.84 0.23 7.60
N GLY A 42 -14.73 -0.04 6.64
CA GLY A 42 -15.55 -1.26 6.63
C GLY A 42 -14.71 -2.54 6.51
N TYR A 43 -13.69 -2.55 5.64
CA TYR A 43 -12.79 -3.70 5.49
C TYR A 43 -11.97 -3.98 6.74
N ILE A 44 -11.45 -2.94 7.40
CA ILE A 44 -10.70 -3.08 8.66
C ILE A 44 -11.62 -3.65 9.75
N ILE A 45 -12.83 -3.10 9.90
CA ILE A 45 -13.80 -3.60 10.88
C ILE A 45 -14.16 -5.06 10.58
N ALA A 46 -14.41 -5.41 9.31
CA ALA A 46 -14.68 -6.79 8.91
C ALA A 46 -13.53 -7.72 9.29
N GLY A 47 -12.29 -7.35 8.99
CA GLY A 47 -11.09 -8.13 9.32
C GLY A 47 -10.91 -8.33 10.82
N VAL A 48 -11.10 -7.29 11.63
CA VAL A 48 -11.05 -7.38 13.10
C VAL A 48 -12.12 -8.33 13.61
N LEU A 49 -13.35 -8.22 13.09
CA LEU A 49 -14.47 -9.07 13.50
C LEU A 49 -14.27 -10.54 13.15
N ILE A 50 -13.90 -10.87 11.91
CA ILE A 50 -13.76 -12.27 11.46
C ILE A 50 -12.43 -12.91 11.87
N GLY A 51 -11.43 -12.08 12.17
CA GLY A 51 -10.08 -12.50 12.51
C GLY A 51 -9.99 -13.21 13.86
N PRO A 52 -8.76 -13.61 14.26
CA PRO A 52 -8.53 -14.42 15.45
C PRO A 52 -8.88 -13.72 16.77
N CYS A 53 -8.99 -12.39 16.77
CA CYS A 53 -9.26 -11.62 17.99
C CYS A 53 -10.73 -11.61 18.42
N CYS A 54 -11.68 -11.75 17.47
CA CYS A 54 -13.11 -11.63 17.76
C CYS A 54 -13.86 -12.93 17.49
N LEU A 55 -14.30 -13.17 16.25
CA LEU A 55 -15.14 -14.33 15.90
C LEU A 55 -14.34 -15.60 15.61
N LYS A 56 -13.01 -15.51 15.41
CA LYS A 56 -12.13 -16.65 15.09
C LYS A 56 -12.63 -17.47 13.88
N MET A 57 -13.23 -16.79 12.91
CA MET A 57 -13.71 -17.42 11.68
C MET A 57 -12.56 -17.69 10.71
N VAL A 58 -11.49 -16.90 10.81
CA VAL A 58 -10.22 -17.08 10.10
C VAL A 58 -9.10 -17.25 11.13
N PRO A 59 -8.66 -18.50 11.42
CA PRO A 59 -7.61 -18.79 12.39
C PRO A 59 -6.23 -18.26 11.96
N SER A 60 -5.34 -18.04 12.93
CA SER A 60 -3.95 -17.58 12.69
C SER A 60 -3.15 -18.52 11.79
N ASP A 61 -3.36 -19.82 11.93
CA ASP A 61 -2.60 -20.83 11.19
C ASP A 61 -2.88 -20.72 9.69
N ILE A 62 -4.16 -20.52 9.34
CA ILE A 62 -4.62 -20.33 7.96
C ILE A 62 -4.13 -18.98 7.41
N LEU A 63 -4.05 -17.92 8.23
CA LEU A 63 -3.46 -16.64 7.82
C LEU A 63 -1.98 -16.80 7.45
N GLY A 64 -1.24 -17.67 8.14
CA GLY A 64 0.15 -17.99 7.80
C GLY A 64 0.33 -18.59 6.40
N HIS A 65 -0.69 -19.29 5.88
CA HIS A 65 -0.68 -19.91 4.54
C HIS A 65 -1.19 -18.97 3.44
N MET A 66 -1.67 -17.77 3.80
CA MET A 66 -2.19 -16.78 2.84
C MET A 66 -1.17 -15.69 2.44
N GLY A 67 0.12 -15.91 2.64
CA GLY A 67 1.17 -14.95 2.22
C GLY A 67 1.05 -14.54 0.75
N PHE A 68 0.73 -15.50 -0.13
CA PHE A 68 0.52 -15.23 -1.56
C PHE A 68 -0.57 -14.20 -1.85
N MET A 69 -1.61 -14.11 -1.00
CA MET A 69 -2.70 -13.16 -1.19
C MET A 69 -2.23 -11.73 -0.91
N SER A 70 -1.38 -11.55 0.10
CA SER A 70 -0.71 -10.27 0.38
C SER A 70 0.21 -9.87 -0.78
N ASP A 71 0.95 -10.83 -1.35
CA ASP A 71 1.82 -10.57 -2.50
C ASP A 71 1.03 -10.13 -3.73
N ILE A 72 -0.08 -10.81 -4.04
CA ILE A 72 -0.98 -10.43 -5.14
C ILE A 72 -1.60 -9.05 -4.90
N ALA A 73 -2.08 -8.78 -3.69
CA ALA A 73 -2.66 -7.49 -3.34
C ALA A 73 -1.63 -6.36 -3.48
N LEU A 74 -0.41 -6.56 -2.97
CA LEU A 74 0.67 -5.60 -3.07
C LEU A 74 1.11 -5.38 -4.53
N ALA A 75 1.14 -6.43 -5.34
CA ALA A 75 1.42 -6.33 -6.77
C ALA A 75 0.36 -5.49 -7.52
N PHE A 76 -0.93 -5.69 -7.24
CA PHE A 76 -1.99 -4.86 -7.81
C PHE A 76 -1.92 -3.41 -7.35
N ILE A 77 -1.59 -3.16 -6.08
CA ILE A 77 -1.40 -1.81 -5.56
C ILE A 77 -0.20 -1.16 -6.26
N ALA A 78 0.96 -1.82 -6.31
CA ALA A 78 2.15 -1.30 -6.97
C ALA A 78 1.92 -1.01 -8.46
N PHE A 79 1.23 -1.89 -9.17
CA PHE A 79 0.84 -1.67 -10.57
C PHE A 79 -0.14 -0.50 -10.73
N GLY A 80 -1.14 -0.40 -9.84
CA GLY A 80 -2.11 0.69 -9.81
C GLY A 80 -1.48 2.05 -9.54
N VAL A 81 -0.53 2.10 -8.59
CA VAL A 81 0.30 3.27 -8.28
C VAL A 81 1.16 3.64 -9.49
N GLY A 82 1.79 2.66 -10.14
CA GLY A 82 2.57 2.82 -11.37
C GLY A 82 1.84 3.58 -12.49
N LYS A 83 0.50 3.45 -12.59
CA LYS A 83 -0.33 4.18 -13.57
C LYS A 83 -0.29 5.70 -13.38
N PHE A 84 -0.04 6.19 -12.16
CA PHE A 84 0.04 7.62 -11.86
C PHE A 84 1.40 8.22 -12.21
N PHE A 85 2.44 7.40 -12.45
CA PHE A 85 3.73 7.84 -12.97
C PHE A 85 3.67 8.15 -14.47
N LYS A 86 2.88 9.14 -14.85
CA LYS A 86 2.86 9.63 -16.23
C LYS A 86 3.94 10.66 -16.44
N LYS A 87 4.63 10.57 -17.59
CA LYS A 87 5.64 11.55 -17.99
C LYS A 87 5.05 12.97 -18.05
N GLU A 88 3.79 13.13 -18.48
CA GLU A 88 3.13 14.44 -18.47
C GLU A 88 3.00 15.00 -17.04
N ILE A 89 2.55 14.18 -16.09
CA ILE A 89 2.37 14.59 -14.68
C ILE A 89 3.71 15.02 -14.06
N ILE A 90 4.77 14.24 -14.28
CA ILE A 90 6.12 14.56 -13.76
C ILE A 90 6.70 15.80 -14.46
N LYS A 91 6.42 16.00 -15.75
CA LYS A 91 6.93 17.16 -16.51
C LYS A 91 6.17 18.45 -16.17
N GLU A 92 4.88 18.35 -15.87
CA GLU A 92 4.04 19.45 -15.39
C GLU A 92 4.30 19.76 -13.91
N ALA A 93 4.87 18.80 -13.16
CA ALA A 93 5.29 19.02 -11.79
C ALA A 93 6.49 19.98 -11.73
N GLY A 94 6.20 21.26 -11.61
CA GLY A 94 7.19 22.28 -11.29
C GLY A 94 7.80 22.10 -9.89
N ILE A 95 8.94 22.75 -9.66
CA ILE A 95 9.69 22.67 -8.39
C ILE A 95 8.82 22.95 -7.15
N LYS A 96 7.82 23.82 -7.28
CA LYS A 96 6.86 24.13 -6.23
C LYS A 96 6.11 22.90 -5.73
N ILE A 97 5.65 22.03 -6.63
CA ILE A 97 4.88 20.83 -6.29
C ILE A 97 5.79 19.83 -5.59
N ILE A 98 7.00 19.61 -6.13
CA ILE A 98 7.99 18.70 -5.52
C ILE A 98 8.30 19.13 -4.09
N VAL A 99 8.52 20.42 -3.87
CA VAL A 99 8.75 20.96 -2.52
C VAL A 99 7.54 20.71 -1.63
N ILE A 100 6.32 21.02 -2.08
CA ILE A 100 5.11 20.77 -1.27
C ILE A 100 5.00 19.30 -0.89
N THR A 101 5.07 18.39 -1.86
CA THR A 101 4.96 16.94 -1.62
C THR A 101 6.02 16.43 -0.63
N ILE A 102 7.29 16.81 -0.81
CA ILE A 102 8.36 16.36 0.09
C ILE A 102 8.12 16.87 1.52
N PHE A 103 7.81 18.15 1.68
CA PHE A 103 7.65 18.72 3.01
C PHE A 103 6.39 18.23 3.70
N GLU A 104 5.24 18.13 3.02
CA GLU A 104 4.01 17.66 3.66
C GLU A 104 4.12 16.19 4.07
N ALA A 105 4.65 15.34 3.19
CA ALA A 105 4.74 13.91 3.42
C ALA A 105 5.76 13.59 4.51
N LEU A 106 6.97 14.16 4.43
CA LEU A 106 8.01 13.93 5.43
C LEU A 106 7.67 14.54 6.78
N ALA A 107 7.01 15.71 6.81
CA ALA A 107 6.56 16.28 8.08
C ALA A 107 5.56 15.35 8.79
N ALA A 108 4.60 14.77 8.05
CA ALA A 108 3.68 13.78 8.59
C ALA A 108 4.43 12.54 9.12
N GLY A 109 5.37 12.00 8.34
CA GLY A 109 6.15 10.83 8.76
C GLY A 109 7.05 11.08 9.98
N ILE A 110 7.66 12.26 10.06
CA ILE A 110 8.47 12.69 11.21
C ILE A 110 7.58 12.81 12.45
N LEU A 111 6.44 13.49 12.33
CA LEU A 111 5.50 13.64 13.44
C LEU A 111 5.03 12.28 13.96
N VAL A 112 4.64 11.36 13.07
CA VAL A 112 4.23 10.00 13.48
C VAL A 112 5.38 9.25 14.14
N THR A 113 6.60 9.32 13.58
CA THR A 113 7.78 8.68 14.19
C THR A 113 8.01 9.18 15.62
N ILE A 114 8.01 10.50 15.80
CA ILE A 114 8.23 11.13 17.11
C ILE A 114 7.10 10.77 18.08
N SER A 115 5.84 10.84 17.65
CA SER A 115 4.69 10.48 18.47
C SER A 115 4.74 9.02 18.92
N MET A 116 5.03 8.08 18.02
CA MET A 116 5.14 6.65 18.36
C MET A 116 6.29 6.39 19.35
N ARG A 117 7.40 7.12 19.21
CA ARG A 117 8.53 7.00 20.14
C ARG A 117 8.25 7.64 21.50
N MET A 118 7.77 8.88 21.52
CA MET A 118 7.68 9.69 22.74
C MET A 118 6.41 9.42 23.55
N ILE A 119 5.27 9.23 22.88
CA ILE A 119 3.97 9.04 23.55
C ILE A 119 3.77 7.57 23.88
N PHE A 120 4.05 6.68 22.92
CA PHE A 120 3.78 5.24 23.04
C PHE A 120 5.01 4.40 23.44
N GLY A 121 6.19 5.01 23.58
CA GLY A 121 7.40 4.33 24.04
C GLY A 121 7.93 3.26 23.09
N MET A 122 7.52 3.28 21.80
CA MET A 122 7.90 2.24 20.84
C MET A 122 9.40 2.27 20.50
N SER A 123 9.93 1.16 19.98
CA SER A 123 11.31 1.10 19.50
C SER A 123 11.53 2.06 18.32
N TRP A 124 12.74 2.62 18.19
CA TRP A 124 13.06 3.52 17.07
C TRP A 124 12.84 2.88 15.72
N ASN A 125 13.20 1.60 15.57
CA ASN A 125 13.02 0.86 14.31
C ASN A 125 11.54 0.76 13.94
N PHE A 126 10.69 0.41 14.90
CA PHE A 126 9.25 0.28 14.66
C PHE A 126 8.59 1.64 14.39
N ALA A 127 8.93 2.66 15.19
CA ALA A 127 8.43 4.02 15.01
C ALA A 127 8.81 4.62 13.66
N LEU A 128 10.06 4.42 13.20
CA LEU A 128 10.53 4.88 11.89
C LEU A 128 9.74 4.21 10.75
N ILE A 129 9.53 2.90 10.82
CA ILE A 129 8.74 2.16 9.82
C ILE A 129 7.31 2.71 9.77
N LEU A 130 6.67 2.91 10.92
CA LEU A 130 5.33 3.50 10.98
C LEU A 130 5.28 4.92 10.43
N GLY A 131 6.29 5.74 10.73
CA GLY A 131 6.42 7.08 10.16
C GLY A 131 6.57 7.06 8.64
N ALA A 132 7.37 6.16 8.09
CA ALA A 132 7.52 6.02 6.66
C ALA A 132 6.21 5.60 5.98
N ILE A 133 5.46 4.65 6.56
CA ILE A 133 4.14 4.25 6.07
C ILE A 133 3.15 5.42 6.13
N ALA A 134 3.23 6.26 7.16
CA ALA A 134 2.35 7.40 7.35
C ALA A 134 2.56 8.53 6.32
N THR A 135 3.62 8.48 5.51
CA THR A 135 3.83 9.42 4.40
C THR A 135 2.93 9.13 3.20
N ALA A 136 2.21 8.00 3.17
CA ALA A 136 1.34 7.63 2.05
C ALA A 136 -0.04 8.32 2.13
N THR A 137 -0.48 8.93 1.03
CA THR A 137 -1.84 9.46 0.85
C THR A 137 -2.57 8.81 -0.33
N ALA A 138 -3.86 8.49 -0.16
CA ALA A 138 -4.63 7.79 -1.20
C ALA A 138 -5.32 8.75 -2.21
N PRO A 139 -4.97 8.72 -3.52
CA PRO A 139 -5.58 9.58 -4.55
C PRO A 139 -7.08 9.40 -4.73
N ALA A 140 -7.58 8.17 -4.61
CA ALA A 140 -8.95 7.83 -5.01
C ALA A 140 -10.02 8.57 -4.17
N SER A 141 -9.82 8.69 -2.86
CA SER A 141 -10.77 9.34 -1.95
C SER A 141 -10.83 10.86 -2.20
N THR A 142 -9.66 11.47 -2.37
CA THR A 142 -9.53 12.90 -2.67
C THR A 142 -10.17 13.25 -4.01
N MET A 143 -9.88 12.47 -5.06
CA MET A 143 -10.49 12.67 -6.38
C MET A 143 -12.01 12.51 -6.35
N MET A 144 -12.54 11.50 -5.66
CA MET A 144 -13.99 11.30 -5.52
C MET A 144 -14.64 12.52 -4.86
N THR A 145 -14.03 13.06 -3.81
CA THR A 145 -14.54 14.23 -3.09
C THR A 145 -14.53 15.48 -3.98
N ILE A 146 -13.43 15.75 -4.69
CA ILE A 146 -13.32 16.86 -5.65
C ILE A 146 -14.43 16.76 -6.71
N HIS A 147 -14.65 15.57 -7.27
CA HIS A 147 -15.68 15.35 -8.28
C HIS A 147 -17.09 15.51 -7.70
N GLN A 148 -17.36 14.97 -6.51
CA GLN A 148 -18.66 15.06 -5.84
C GLN A 148 -19.06 16.52 -5.57
N TYR A 149 -18.11 17.35 -5.14
CA TYR A 149 -18.35 18.76 -4.85
C TYR A 149 -18.10 19.69 -6.04
N HIS A 150 -17.74 19.15 -7.20
CA HIS A 150 -17.37 19.93 -8.40
C HIS A 150 -16.31 21.02 -8.09
N ALA A 151 -15.38 20.71 -7.17
CA ALA A 151 -14.38 21.66 -6.71
C ALA A 151 -13.38 21.99 -7.84
N ARG A 152 -13.05 23.27 -7.98
CA ARG A 152 -12.12 23.78 -9.00
C ARG A 152 -11.23 24.89 -8.42
N GLY A 153 -10.10 25.13 -9.08
CA GLY A 153 -9.17 26.21 -8.76
C GLY A 153 -7.73 25.73 -8.58
N ASP A 154 -6.83 26.68 -8.38
CA ASP A 154 -5.38 26.41 -8.33
C ASP A 154 -5.00 25.44 -7.20
N PHE A 155 -5.69 25.53 -6.06
CA PHE A 155 -5.49 24.60 -4.95
C PHE A 155 -5.82 23.16 -5.34
N VAL A 156 -6.93 22.94 -6.06
CA VAL A 156 -7.34 21.60 -6.52
C VAL A 156 -6.32 21.04 -7.51
N ASN A 157 -5.81 21.87 -8.42
CA ASN A 157 -4.78 21.46 -9.38
C ASN A 157 -3.48 21.05 -8.68
N VAL A 158 -3.02 21.85 -7.71
CA VAL A 158 -1.83 21.52 -6.88
C VAL A 158 -2.08 20.24 -6.09
N LEU A 159 -3.23 20.11 -5.42
CA LEU A 159 -3.57 18.94 -4.61
C LEU A 159 -3.56 17.66 -5.45
N LEU A 160 -4.11 17.67 -6.66
CA LEU A 160 -4.11 16.51 -7.55
C LEU A 160 -2.70 16.10 -7.99
N GLN A 161 -1.82 17.07 -8.23
CA GLN A 161 -0.42 16.81 -8.60
C GLN A 161 0.39 16.30 -7.42
N VAL A 162 0.19 16.88 -6.24
CA VAL A 162 0.85 16.47 -5.01
C VAL A 162 0.48 15.02 -4.66
N VAL A 163 -0.81 14.71 -4.65
CA VAL A 163 -1.32 13.37 -4.33
C VAL A 163 -0.89 12.33 -5.38
N ALA A 164 -0.62 12.73 -6.62
CA ALA A 164 -0.06 11.83 -7.63
C ALA A 164 1.43 11.52 -7.41
N LEU A 165 2.18 12.43 -6.76
CA LEU A 165 3.62 12.27 -6.46
C LEU A 165 3.88 11.67 -5.08
N ASP A 166 2.88 11.68 -4.20
CA ASP A 166 3.02 11.29 -2.80
C ASP A 166 3.43 9.81 -2.62
N ASP A 167 2.89 8.92 -3.46
CA ASP A 167 3.27 7.50 -3.46
C ASP A 167 4.77 7.29 -3.77
N VAL A 168 5.36 8.16 -4.59
CA VAL A 168 6.81 8.12 -4.89
C VAL A 168 7.61 8.45 -3.64
N VAL A 169 7.23 9.54 -2.95
CA VAL A 169 7.88 9.98 -1.73
C VAL A 169 7.74 8.92 -0.65
N CYS A 170 6.57 8.29 -0.52
CA CYS A 170 6.36 7.18 0.39
C CYS A 170 7.26 5.99 0.11
N LEU A 171 7.29 5.49 -1.14
CA LEU A 171 8.12 4.33 -1.48
C LEU A 171 9.61 4.59 -1.26
N LEU A 172 10.10 5.78 -1.61
CA LEU A 172 11.49 6.18 -1.37
C LEU A 172 11.80 6.28 0.11
N THR A 173 10.92 6.94 0.88
CA THR A 173 11.08 7.11 2.33
C THR A 173 11.04 5.76 3.06
N PHE A 174 10.07 4.90 2.73
CA PHE A 174 9.94 3.55 3.27
C PHE A 174 11.18 2.71 2.95
N SER A 175 11.64 2.71 1.70
CA SER A 175 12.83 1.96 1.30
C SER A 175 14.08 2.43 2.04
N ALA A 176 14.28 3.75 2.17
CA ALA A 176 15.39 4.33 2.91
C ALA A 176 15.34 3.97 4.41
N VAL A 177 14.16 4.08 5.02
CA VAL A 177 13.96 3.72 6.44
C VAL A 177 14.23 2.24 6.68
N VAL A 178 13.69 1.35 5.84
CA VAL A 178 13.93 -0.10 5.96
C VAL A 178 15.42 -0.41 5.80
N ALA A 179 16.11 0.22 4.86
CA ALA A 179 17.56 0.06 4.70
C ALA A 179 18.33 0.48 5.97
N VAL A 180 17.98 1.62 6.57
CA VAL A 180 18.58 2.10 7.83
C VAL A 180 18.28 1.15 8.99
N VAL A 181 17.04 0.66 9.10
CA VAL A 181 16.63 -0.29 10.15
C VAL A 181 17.40 -1.60 10.02
N ASN A 182 17.48 -2.16 8.81
CA ASN A 182 18.21 -3.39 8.54
C ASN A 182 19.70 -3.25 8.83
N ALA A 183 20.32 -2.13 8.40
CA ALA A 183 21.73 -1.85 8.67
C ALA A 183 22.05 -1.76 10.18
N ARG A 184 21.11 -1.21 10.98
CA ARG A 184 21.23 -1.17 12.45
C ARG A 184 21.13 -2.55 13.09
N THR A 185 20.38 -3.47 12.48
CA THR A 185 20.18 -4.83 13.00
C THR A 185 21.31 -5.78 12.59
N SER A 186 21.90 -5.62 11.40
CA SER A 186 22.88 -6.58 10.88
C SER A 186 24.31 -6.38 11.39
N GLY A 187 24.70 -5.18 11.82
CA GLY A 187 26.00 -4.90 12.49
C GLY A 187 27.26 -5.08 11.62
N HIS A 188 27.18 -5.87 10.55
CA HIS A 188 28.16 -6.05 9.49
C HIS A 188 27.41 -6.11 8.16
N ILE A 189 27.90 -5.34 7.19
CA ILE A 189 27.40 -5.35 5.81
C ILE A 189 28.50 -6.01 4.99
N SER A 190 28.31 -7.27 4.59
CA SER A 190 29.21 -7.91 3.63
C SER A 190 28.98 -7.32 2.24
N PHE A 191 30.01 -7.34 1.39
CA PHE A 191 29.91 -6.90 0.00
C PHE A 191 28.83 -7.68 -0.78
N THR A 192 28.63 -8.96 -0.42
CA THR A 192 27.59 -9.83 -0.97
C THR A 192 26.18 -9.40 -0.57
N ASP A 193 26.00 -8.86 0.64
CA ASP A 193 24.69 -8.46 1.17
C ASP A 193 24.14 -7.21 0.48
N VAL A 194 25.01 -6.45 -0.21
CA VAL A 194 24.62 -5.24 -0.97
C VAL A 194 24.50 -5.55 -2.46
N MET A 195 25.43 -6.30 -3.04
CA MET A 195 25.46 -6.54 -4.48
C MET A 195 24.34 -7.47 -4.95
N VAL A 196 24.02 -8.53 -4.20
CA VAL A 196 22.99 -9.50 -4.60
C VAL A 196 21.59 -8.85 -4.65
N PRO A 197 21.15 -8.07 -3.65
CA PRO A 197 19.87 -7.37 -3.73
C PRO A 197 19.82 -6.32 -4.84
N ILE A 198 20.90 -5.57 -5.07
CA ILE A 198 20.95 -4.57 -6.15
C ILE A 198 20.77 -5.27 -7.51
N PHE A 199 21.48 -6.37 -7.73
CA PHE A 199 21.36 -7.14 -8.97
C PHE A 199 19.94 -7.66 -9.19
N TRP A 200 19.33 -8.28 -8.17
CA TRP A 200 17.95 -8.76 -8.26
C TRP A 200 16.94 -7.63 -8.52
N ASN A 201 17.11 -6.47 -7.89
CA ASN A 201 16.25 -5.30 -8.13
C ASN A 201 16.41 -4.75 -9.56
N LEU A 202 17.65 -4.67 -10.07
CA LEU A 202 17.91 -4.25 -11.45
C LEU A 202 17.27 -5.21 -12.46
N MET A 203 17.38 -6.52 -12.22
CA MET A 203 16.71 -7.54 -13.04
C MET A 203 15.19 -7.44 -12.97
N ALA A 204 14.62 -7.22 -11.78
CA ALA A 204 13.18 -7.01 -11.62
C ALA A 204 12.69 -5.75 -12.36
N LEU A 205 13.44 -4.65 -12.30
CA LEU A 205 13.13 -3.42 -13.04
C LEU A 205 13.22 -3.64 -14.55
N ALA A 206 14.27 -4.31 -15.04
CA ALA A 206 14.45 -4.62 -16.45
C ALA A 206 13.31 -5.51 -16.97
N LEU A 207 12.95 -6.55 -16.21
CA LEU A 207 11.85 -7.45 -16.53
C LEU A 207 10.51 -6.71 -16.53
N GLY A 208 10.24 -5.89 -15.51
CA GLY A 208 9.04 -5.07 -15.41
C GLY A 208 8.90 -4.10 -16.59
N PHE A 209 10.00 -3.44 -16.99
CA PHE A 209 10.04 -2.57 -18.16
C PHE A 209 9.77 -3.35 -19.47
N LEU A 210 10.38 -4.52 -19.63
CA LEU A 210 10.18 -5.37 -20.79
C LEU A 210 8.74 -5.86 -20.89
N CYS A 211 8.16 -6.34 -19.79
CA CYS A 211 6.74 -6.71 -19.69
C CYS A 211 5.82 -5.52 -20.02
N GLY A 212 6.16 -4.30 -19.56
CA GLY A 212 5.45 -3.07 -19.89
C GLY A 212 5.46 -2.75 -21.39
N ILE A 213 6.62 -2.92 -22.06
CA ILE A 213 6.74 -2.75 -23.52
C ILE A 213 5.89 -3.78 -24.26
N VAL A 214 5.96 -5.06 -23.86
CA VAL A 214 5.17 -6.13 -24.48
C VAL A 214 3.68 -5.83 -24.35
N LEU A 215 3.23 -5.47 -23.14
CA LEU A 215 1.84 -5.09 -22.90
C LEU A 215 1.41 -3.88 -23.74
N SER A 216 2.26 -2.86 -23.84
CA SER A 216 2.01 -1.67 -24.67
C SER A 216 1.84 -2.03 -26.16
N LYS A 217 2.67 -2.93 -26.68
CA LYS A 217 2.53 -3.41 -28.07
C LYS A 217 1.27 -4.25 -28.30
N LEU A 218 0.87 -5.06 -27.32
CA LEU A 218 -0.36 -5.87 -27.39
C LEU A 218 -1.63 -5.01 -27.29
N LEU A 219 -1.56 -3.89 -26.57
CA LEU A 219 -2.63 -2.90 -26.46
C LEU A 219 -2.64 -1.98 -27.70
N THR A 220 -3.06 -2.51 -28.85
CA THR A 220 -3.27 -1.69 -30.06
C THR A 220 -4.56 -0.86 -29.92
N PRO A 221 -4.57 0.44 -30.28
CA PRO A 221 -5.74 1.34 -30.14
C PRO A 221 -7.04 0.83 -30.78
N ALA A 222 -6.96 -0.08 -31.75
CA ALA A 222 -8.10 -0.63 -32.46
C ALA A 222 -9.05 -1.50 -31.59
N ARG A 223 -8.64 -1.91 -30.37
CA ARG A 223 -9.47 -2.74 -29.47
C ARG A 223 -10.05 -2.03 -28.24
N SER A 224 -9.69 -0.77 -27.99
CA SER A 224 -10.20 -0.01 -26.83
C SER A 224 -11.21 1.03 -27.29
N LYS A 225 -12.45 0.60 -27.54
CA LYS A 225 -13.63 1.48 -27.50
C LYS A 225 -14.23 1.46 -26.10
#